data_AF-A0A9D2UGP0-F1
#
_entry.id   AF-A0A9D2UGP0-F1
#
_cell.length_a   1.000
_cell.length_b   1.000
_cell.length_c   1.000
_cell.angle_alpha   90.00
_cell.angle_beta   90.00
_cell.angle_gamma   90.00
#
_symmetry.space_group_name_H-M   'P 1'
#
loop_
_entity.id
_entity.type
_entity.pdbx_description
1 polymer ?
#
loop_
_entity_poly.entity_id
_entity_poly.type
_entity_poly.pdbx_seq_one_letter_code
_entity_poly.pdbx_strand_id
1 'polypeptide(L)'
;MHCVITGYTRDTAARQRLFEYDWTAKTHHELKVKTGINAYLLDAANVLITKRSKPLSPELPDISFGSKPVDGGNLIVEKEDYQSIAEDVVASRYLRPFLGAKEMLHGISRWCLWLEDLEPTDISKSSNLRKRLDAVRVMRSESPKKATQELAATPYLFAEIRQPVKDYVMRLIQK
;
A
#
# COMPACT_ATOMS: atom_id res chain seq x y z
N MET A 1 -15.88 12.60 -1.13
CA MET A 1 -16.77 11.58 -0.52
C MET A 1 -17.77 11.17 -1.59
N HIS A 2 -17.95 9.86 -1.81
CA HIS A 2 -18.87 9.32 -2.82
C HIS A 2 -20.02 8.62 -2.09
N CYS A 3 -21.24 8.78 -2.57
CA CYS A 3 -22.43 8.18 -1.98
C CYS A 3 -23.08 7.18 -2.94
N VAL A 4 -23.77 6.20 -2.37
CA VAL A 4 -24.71 5.33 -3.07
C VAL A 4 -26.06 5.43 -2.36
N ILE A 5 -27.15 5.34 -3.12
CA ILE A 5 -28.52 5.36 -2.59
C ILE A 5 -29.17 4.01 -2.96
N THR A 6 -29.59 3.26 -1.94
CA THR A 6 -30.19 1.94 -2.12
C THR A 6 -31.55 1.88 -1.44
N GLY A 7 -32.60 1.67 -2.24
CA GLY A 7 -33.95 1.40 -1.75
C GLY A 7 -34.22 -0.10 -1.77
N TYR A 8 -34.83 -0.62 -0.70
CA TYR A 8 -35.17 -2.03 -0.57
C TYR A 8 -36.66 -2.19 -0.28
N THR A 9 -37.24 -3.27 -0.76
CA THR A 9 -38.61 -3.70 -0.45
C THR A 9 -38.64 -5.20 -0.28
N ARG A 10 -39.63 -5.70 0.49
CA ARG A 10 -39.93 -7.14 0.57
C ARG A 10 -40.79 -7.61 -0.60
N ASP A 11 -41.38 -6.69 -1.34
CA ASP A 11 -42.20 -6.99 -2.52
C ASP A 11 -41.31 -7.37 -3.71
N THR A 12 -41.30 -8.64 -4.07
CA THR A 12 -40.52 -9.17 -5.20
C THR A 12 -41.12 -8.83 -6.55
N ALA A 13 -42.36 -8.36 -6.62
CA ALA A 13 -43.00 -7.91 -7.87
C ALA A 13 -42.72 -6.43 -8.17
N ALA A 14 -42.20 -5.67 -7.20
CA ALA A 14 -41.86 -4.27 -7.38
C ALA A 14 -40.82 -4.10 -8.50
N ARG A 15 -41.08 -3.15 -9.41
CA ARG A 15 -40.14 -2.82 -10.48
C ARG A 15 -38.83 -2.33 -9.89
N GLN A 16 -37.74 -3.03 -10.21
CA GLN A 16 -36.39 -2.59 -9.91
C GLN A 16 -36.01 -1.38 -10.78
N ARG A 17 -35.40 -0.37 -10.16
CA ARG A 17 -34.96 0.86 -10.81
C ARG A 17 -33.49 1.08 -10.52
N LEU A 18 -32.70 1.28 -11.57
CA LEU A 18 -31.27 1.53 -11.48
C LEU A 18 -30.98 2.90 -12.06
N PHE A 19 -30.14 3.68 -11.39
CA PHE A 19 -29.76 5.01 -11.83
C PHE A 19 -28.25 5.10 -11.95
N GLU A 20 -27.78 5.61 -13.08
CA GLU A 20 -26.37 5.89 -13.31
C GLU A 20 -26.13 7.39 -13.26
N TYR A 21 -25.02 7.78 -12.64
CA TYR A 21 -24.62 9.18 -12.53
C TYR A 21 -23.63 9.53 -13.65
N ASP A 22 -23.98 10.52 -14.46
CA ASP A 22 -23.10 11.11 -15.46
C ASP A 22 -22.27 12.21 -14.80
N TRP A 23 -20.96 11.95 -14.68
CA TRP A 23 -20.00 12.90 -14.10
C TRP A 23 -19.77 14.14 -14.96
N THR A 24 -19.92 14.02 -16.28
CA THR A 24 -19.74 15.13 -17.22
C THR A 24 -20.95 16.06 -17.18
N ALA A 25 -22.15 15.50 -17.30
CA ALA A 25 -23.39 16.26 -17.28
C ALA A 25 -23.82 16.68 -15.86
N LYS A 26 -23.25 16.05 -14.82
CA LYS A 26 -23.66 16.22 -13.40
C LYS A 26 -25.14 15.91 -13.16
N THR A 27 -25.65 14.91 -13.87
CA THR A 27 -27.04 14.45 -13.78
C THR A 27 -27.08 12.94 -13.56
N HIS A 28 -28.26 12.41 -13.28
CA HIS A 28 -28.49 10.98 -13.26
C HIS A 28 -29.52 10.60 -14.31
N HIS A 29 -29.44 9.38 -14.81
CA HIS A 29 -30.44 8.84 -15.73
C HIS A 29 -30.82 7.42 -15.30
N GLU A 30 -32.08 7.05 -15.54
CA GLU A 30 -32.58 5.71 -15.22
C GLU A 30 -32.15 4.72 -16.31
N LEU A 31 -31.51 3.63 -15.89
CA LEU A 31 -31.16 2.50 -16.73
C LEU A 31 -32.30 1.48 -16.77
N LYS A 32 -32.51 0.87 -17.95
CA LYS A 32 -33.45 -0.23 -18.11
C LYS A 32 -32.85 -1.52 -17.55
N VAL A 33 -33.42 -2.01 -16.45
CA VAL A 33 -33.07 -3.30 -15.85
C VAL A 33 -33.64 -4.44 -16.68
N LYS A 34 -32.80 -5.42 -17.05
CA LYS A 34 -33.17 -6.59 -17.86
C LYS A 34 -33.08 -7.89 -17.07
N THR A 35 -32.07 -8.04 -16.23
CA THR A 35 -31.76 -9.27 -15.50
C THR A 35 -32.16 -9.14 -14.04
N GLY A 36 -31.76 -8.03 -13.43
CA GLY A 36 -31.99 -7.71 -12.03
C GLY A 36 -30.79 -7.00 -11.40
N ILE A 37 -31.03 -6.23 -10.35
CA ILE A 37 -29.98 -5.47 -9.66
C ILE A 37 -29.26 -6.37 -8.65
N ASN A 38 -27.96 -6.59 -8.83
CA ASN A 38 -27.14 -7.39 -7.92
C ASN A 38 -26.56 -6.58 -6.74
N ALA A 39 -25.83 -7.24 -5.84
CA ALA A 39 -25.22 -6.62 -4.66
C ALA A 39 -24.17 -5.53 -4.98
N TYR A 40 -23.71 -5.44 -6.23
CA TYR A 40 -22.78 -4.41 -6.71
C TYR A 40 -23.51 -3.27 -7.43
N LEU A 41 -24.84 -3.23 -7.36
CA LEU A 41 -25.70 -2.23 -8.00
C LEU A 41 -25.60 -2.25 -9.53
N LEU A 42 -25.38 -3.44 -10.11
CA LEU A 42 -25.34 -3.65 -11.55
C LEU A 42 -26.54 -4.47 -12.01
N ASP A 43 -27.02 -4.21 -13.24
CA ASP A 43 -27.99 -5.09 -13.91
C ASP A 43 -27.28 -6.35 -14.43
N ALA A 44 -27.07 -7.32 -13.54
CA ALA A 44 -26.28 -8.52 -13.80
C ALA A 44 -26.69 -9.66 -12.86
N ALA A 45 -26.15 -10.86 -13.11
CA ALA A 45 -26.38 -12.02 -12.25
C ALA A 45 -25.98 -11.73 -10.79
N ASN A 46 -26.74 -12.34 -9.86
CA ASN A 46 -26.49 -12.20 -8.42
C ASN A 46 -25.38 -13.14 -7.96
N VAL A 47 -24.13 -12.78 -8.29
CA VAL A 47 -22.92 -13.52 -7.92
C VAL A 47 -22.10 -12.69 -6.96
N LEU A 48 -21.75 -13.25 -5.80
CA LEU A 48 -20.89 -12.58 -4.81
C LEU A 48 -19.44 -13.05 -4.96
N ILE A 49 -18.53 -12.10 -5.15
CA ILE A 49 -17.10 -12.36 -5.20
C ILE A 49 -16.56 -12.41 -3.76
N THR A 50 -16.04 -13.56 -3.36
CA THR A 50 -15.46 -13.76 -2.03
C THR A 50 -13.94 -13.56 -2.06
N LYS A 51 -13.38 -13.12 -0.92
CA LYS A 51 -11.93 -12.96 -0.77
C LYS A 51 -11.25 -14.32 -0.88
N ARG A 52 -10.16 -14.39 -1.65
CA ARG A 52 -9.29 -15.56 -1.78
C ARG A 52 -7.84 -15.19 -1.48
N SER A 53 -7.09 -16.14 -0.92
CA SER A 53 -5.65 -16.03 -0.70
C SER A 53 -4.82 -16.60 -1.85
N LYS A 54 -5.44 -17.39 -2.74
CA LYS A 54 -4.79 -18.01 -3.90
C LYS A 54 -5.59 -17.75 -5.18
N PRO A 55 -4.91 -17.59 -6.34
CA PRO A 55 -5.57 -17.46 -7.64
C PRO A 55 -6.56 -18.59 -7.93
N LEU A 56 -7.55 -18.30 -8.77
CA LEU A 56 -8.47 -19.31 -9.30
C LEU A 56 -7.82 -20.10 -10.44
N SER A 57 -7.14 -19.39 -11.34
CA SER A 57 -6.43 -20.01 -12.46
C SER A 57 -5.09 -20.57 -11.98
N PRO A 58 -4.76 -21.84 -12.30
CA PRO A 58 -3.46 -22.43 -11.98
C PRO A 58 -2.32 -21.83 -12.81
N GLU A 59 -2.62 -21.12 -13.90
CA GLU A 59 -1.63 -20.49 -14.77
C GLU A 59 -1.15 -19.13 -14.25
N LEU A 60 -1.85 -18.56 -13.27
CA LEU A 60 -1.50 -17.26 -12.70
C LEU A 60 -0.54 -17.43 -11.52
N PRO A 61 0.55 -16.64 -11.45
CA PRO A 61 1.44 -16.65 -10.30
C PRO A 61 0.76 -16.03 -9.08
N ASP A 62 1.24 -16.40 -7.89
CA ASP A 62 0.80 -15.78 -6.64
C ASP A 62 1.16 -14.30 -6.60
N ILE A 63 0.20 -13.49 -6.16
CA ILE A 63 0.41 -12.07 -5.89
C ILE A 63 0.79 -11.90 -4.42
N SER A 64 1.78 -11.06 -4.16
CA SER A 64 2.26 -10.75 -2.81
C SER A 64 2.32 -9.24 -2.62
N PHE A 65 2.01 -8.81 -1.41
CA PHE A 65 2.26 -7.43 -1.00
C PHE A 65 3.76 -7.16 -0.96
N GLY A 66 4.12 -5.91 -1.22
CA GLY A 66 5.49 -5.41 -1.13
C GLY A 66 5.94 -5.24 0.31
N SER A 67 7.20 -4.82 0.45
CA SER A 67 7.81 -4.57 1.77
C SER A 67 7.16 -3.36 2.44
N LYS A 68 6.81 -3.48 3.72
CA LYS A 68 6.14 -2.44 4.50
C LYS A 68 7.07 -1.89 5.58
N PRO A 69 7.43 -0.60 5.55
CA PRO A 69 8.40 -0.04 6.49
C PRO A 69 7.83 0.18 7.91
N VAL A 70 6.62 0.74 8.05
CA VAL A 70 6.03 1.16 9.34
C VAL A 70 7.05 1.95 10.18
N ASP A 71 7.56 3.01 9.57
CA ASP A 71 8.71 3.80 10.00
C ASP A 71 8.34 5.27 10.26
N GLY A 72 7.12 5.67 9.94
CA GLY A 72 6.68 7.07 10.03
C GLY A 72 7.34 7.96 8.97
N GLY A 73 7.90 7.36 7.90
CA GLY A 73 8.65 8.06 6.86
C GLY A 73 10.13 8.29 7.17
N ASN A 74 10.66 7.72 8.26
CA ASN A 74 12.06 7.93 8.67
C ASN A 74 13.09 7.06 7.92
N LEU A 75 12.70 5.88 7.42
CA LEU A 75 13.54 5.03 6.55
C LEU A 75 13.34 5.36 5.06
N ILE A 76 12.25 6.04 4.73
CA ILE A 76 12.04 6.58 3.39
C ILE A 76 12.87 7.86 3.23
N VAL A 77 13.54 7.96 2.09
CA VAL A 77 14.38 9.09 1.72
C VAL A 77 13.68 9.84 0.60
N GLU A 78 13.20 11.04 0.96
CA GLU A 78 12.65 11.98 -0.02
C GLU A 78 13.78 12.68 -0.77
N LYS A 79 13.42 13.36 -1.85
CA LYS A 79 14.38 14.04 -2.73
C LYS A 79 15.22 15.07 -1.99
N GLU A 80 14.62 15.74 -1.01
CA GLU A 80 15.25 16.79 -0.21
C GLU A 80 16.35 16.23 0.69
N ASP A 81 16.17 15.01 1.20
CA ASP A 81 17.12 14.34 2.10
C ASP A 81 18.17 13.52 1.35
N TYR A 82 17.95 13.23 0.06
CA TYR A 82 18.79 12.35 -0.74
C TYR A 82 20.27 12.73 -0.69
N GLN A 83 20.58 14.00 -0.92
CA GLN A 83 21.96 14.47 -0.98
C GLN A 83 22.68 14.25 0.37
N SER A 84 22.02 14.57 1.49
CA SER A 84 22.58 14.39 2.83
C SER A 84 22.93 12.94 3.17
N ILE A 85 22.20 11.99 2.59
CA ILE A 85 22.39 10.55 2.81
C ILE A 85 23.38 9.96 1.80
N ALA A 86 23.37 10.47 0.57
CA ALA A 86 24.31 10.08 -0.47
C ALA A 86 25.75 10.52 -0.15
N GLU A 87 25.92 11.66 0.52
CA GLU A 87 27.23 12.17 0.98
C GLU A 87 27.77 11.43 2.23
N ASP A 88 26.90 10.74 2.97
CA ASP A 88 27.30 9.91 4.11
C ASP A 88 27.86 8.57 3.61
N VAL A 89 29.17 8.38 3.78
CA VAL A 89 29.92 7.19 3.32
C VAL A 89 29.30 5.88 3.83
N VAL A 90 28.69 5.90 5.02
CA VAL A 90 28.09 4.72 5.62
C VAL A 90 26.63 4.58 5.20
N ALA A 91 25.83 5.64 5.30
CA ALA A 91 24.40 5.57 4.98
C ALA A 91 24.14 5.30 3.48
N SER A 92 24.98 5.85 2.59
CA SER A 92 24.88 5.64 1.14
C SER A 92 25.01 4.17 0.72
N ARG A 93 25.72 3.33 1.49
CA ARG A 93 25.82 1.87 1.26
C ARG A 93 24.45 1.19 1.31
N TYR A 94 23.56 1.71 2.14
CA TYR A 94 22.22 1.18 2.41
C TYR A 94 21.13 1.88 1.59
N LEU A 95 21.49 2.89 0.80
CA LEU A 95 20.54 3.63 -0.02
C LEU A 95 20.10 2.77 -1.21
N ARG A 96 18.79 2.58 -1.35
CA ARG A 96 18.18 1.80 -2.45
C ARG A 96 17.01 2.56 -3.06
N PRO A 97 16.73 2.39 -4.37
CA PRO A 97 15.51 2.91 -4.97
C PRO A 97 14.27 2.32 -4.30
N PHE A 98 13.27 3.15 -4.07
CA PHE A 98 12.00 2.76 -3.46
C PHE A 98 10.87 2.99 -4.46
N LEU A 99 10.39 1.91 -5.08
CA LEU A 99 9.36 1.97 -6.12
C LEU A 99 8.02 1.48 -5.59
N GLY A 100 7.10 2.41 -5.34
CA GLY A 100 5.68 2.14 -5.10
C GLY A 100 4.81 2.47 -6.32
N ALA A 101 3.49 2.39 -6.15
CA ALA A 101 2.54 2.66 -7.23
C ALA A 101 2.62 4.10 -7.73
N LYS A 102 2.78 5.07 -6.81
CA LYS A 102 2.90 6.49 -7.16
C LYS A 102 4.19 6.76 -7.93
N GLU A 103 5.29 6.20 -7.45
CA GLU A 103 6.61 6.35 -8.05
C GLU A 103 6.64 5.78 -9.47
N MET A 104 6.04 4.59 -9.67
CA MET A 104 5.93 3.97 -10.99
C MET A 104 5.01 4.74 -11.94
N LEU A 105 3.81 5.15 -11.48
CA LEU A 105 2.82 5.82 -12.33
C LEU A 105 3.26 7.23 -12.77
N HIS A 106 4.05 7.92 -11.96
CA HIS A 106 4.44 9.31 -12.21
C HIS A 106 5.93 9.50 -12.55
N GLY A 107 6.70 8.41 -12.65
CA GLY A 107 8.14 8.48 -12.90
C GLY A 107 8.91 9.23 -11.80
N ILE A 108 8.42 9.18 -10.56
CA ILE A 108 9.03 9.88 -9.43
C ILE A 108 10.14 9.01 -8.87
N SER A 109 11.35 9.56 -8.77
CA SER A 109 12.46 8.91 -8.07
C SER A 109 12.32 9.10 -6.56
N ARG A 110 12.37 8.00 -5.83
CA ARG A 110 12.32 7.95 -4.37
C ARG A 110 13.24 6.86 -3.87
N TRP A 111 13.74 7.00 -2.66
CA TRP A 111 14.73 6.07 -2.10
C TRP A 111 14.31 5.62 -0.70
N CYS A 112 14.96 4.57 -0.22
CA CYS A 112 14.85 4.11 1.15
C CYS A 112 16.21 3.63 1.66
N LEU A 113 16.34 3.60 2.98
CA LEU A 113 17.42 2.92 3.68
C LEU A 113 17.03 1.45 3.88
N TRP A 114 17.66 0.56 3.12
CA TRP A 114 17.49 -0.89 3.24
C TRP A 114 18.60 -1.47 4.10
N LEU A 115 18.28 -1.76 5.36
CA LEU A 115 19.25 -2.07 6.42
C LEU A 115 19.17 -3.55 6.87
N GLU A 116 18.78 -4.45 5.98
CA GLU A 116 18.69 -5.90 6.27
C GLU A 116 20.07 -6.48 6.64
N ASP A 117 21.12 -6.06 5.93
CA ASP A 117 22.51 -6.46 6.15
C ASP A 117 23.31 -5.43 6.96
N LEU A 118 22.65 -4.72 7.89
CA LEU A 118 23.28 -3.65 8.66
C LEU A 118 24.34 -4.19 9.63
N GLU A 119 25.57 -3.70 9.51
CA GLU A 119 26.59 -3.89 10.54
C GLU A 119 26.32 -2.98 11.74
N PRO A 120 26.26 -3.49 12.98
CA PRO A 120 25.98 -2.65 14.16
C PRO A 120 26.95 -1.48 14.34
N THR A 121 28.20 -1.63 13.86
CA THR A 121 29.21 -0.58 13.90
C THR A 121 28.93 0.58 12.96
N ASP A 122 28.07 0.40 11.96
CA ASP A 122 27.74 1.46 10.99
C ASP A 122 26.75 2.48 11.58
N ILE A 123 25.93 2.07 12.54
CA ILE A 123 25.00 2.96 13.25
C ILE A 123 25.77 4.04 14.02
N SER A 124 26.90 3.69 14.65
CA SER A 124 27.69 4.65 15.41
C SER A 124 28.54 5.56 14.52
N LYS A 125 28.86 5.12 13.29
CA LYS A 125 29.67 5.88 12.32
C LYS A 125 28.85 6.89 11.51
N SER A 126 27.53 6.74 11.41
CA SER A 126 26.64 7.67 10.71
C SER A 126 25.68 8.38 11.66
N SER A 127 25.77 9.71 11.69
CA SER A 127 24.82 10.52 12.44
C SER A 127 23.40 10.51 11.82
N ASN A 128 23.32 10.33 10.49
CA ASN A 128 22.05 10.25 9.77
C ASN A 128 21.30 8.96 10.08
N LEU A 129 21.98 7.82 10.05
CA LEU A 129 21.39 6.53 10.42
C LEU A 129 20.90 6.57 11.86
N ARG A 130 21.72 7.04 12.80
CA ARG A 130 21.34 7.09 14.21
C ARG A 130 20.07 7.92 14.44
N LYS A 131 20.01 9.14 13.90
CA LYS A 131 18.84 10.02 14.04
C LYS A 131 17.56 9.39 13.49
N ARG A 132 17.63 8.78 12.30
CA ARG A 132 16.46 8.15 11.66
C ARG A 132 16.01 6.91 12.42
N LEU A 133 16.93 6.05 12.84
CA LEU A 133 16.61 4.85 13.63
C LEU A 133 16.02 5.19 15.00
N ASP A 134 16.53 6.23 15.65
CA ASP A 134 15.95 6.73 16.90
C ASP A 134 14.51 7.22 16.69
N ALA A 135 14.26 7.98 15.61
CA ALA A 135 12.91 8.44 15.27
C ALA A 135 11.95 7.27 14.97
N VAL A 136 12.40 6.24 14.25
CA VAL A 136 11.61 5.01 14.03
C VAL A 136 11.29 4.33 15.36
N ARG A 137 12.28 4.18 16.24
CA ARG A 137 12.12 3.52 17.54
C ARG A 137 11.10 4.24 18.42
N VAL A 138 11.17 5.57 18.48
CA VAL A 138 10.22 6.39 19.25
C VAL A 138 8.81 6.22 18.68
N MET A 139 8.66 6.44 17.37
CA MET A 139 7.35 6.32 16.69
C MET A 139 6.72 4.94 16.91
N ARG A 140 7.52 3.87 16.77
CA ARG A 140 7.05 2.49 16.97
C ARG A 140 6.64 2.22 18.41
N SER A 141 7.43 2.69 19.38
CA SER A 141 7.13 2.56 20.81
C SER A 141 5.84 3.28 21.22
N GLU A 142 5.53 4.41 20.59
CA GLU A 142 4.33 5.21 20.86
C GLU A 142 3.08 4.69 20.13
N SER A 143 3.23 3.68 19.27
CA SER A 143 2.12 3.16 18.47
C SER A 143 1.05 2.48 19.34
N PRO A 144 -0.26 2.64 19.06
CA PRO A 144 -1.31 1.92 19.79
C PRO A 144 -1.34 0.41 19.49
N LYS A 145 -0.63 -0.06 18.47
CA LYS A 145 -0.60 -1.47 18.05
C LYS A 145 0.59 -2.18 18.72
N LYS A 146 0.31 -3.22 19.52
CA LYS A 146 1.35 -4.01 20.19
C LYS A 146 2.39 -4.58 19.22
N ALA A 147 1.97 -5.11 18.06
CA ALA A 147 2.89 -5.60 17.04
C ALA A 147 3.86 -4.51 16.52
N THR A 148 3.41 -3.25 16.43
CA THR A 148 4.28 -2.13 16.05
C THR A 148 5.24 -1.76 17.16
N GLN A 149 4.82 -1.84 18.43
CA GLN A 149 5.70 -1.60 19.59
C GLN A 149 6.82 -2.63 19.66
N GLU A 150 6.53 -3.90 19.40
CA GLU A 150 7.54 -4.97 19.36
C GLU A 150 8.62 -4.69 18.28
N LEU A 151 8.23 -4.11 17.15
CA LEU A 151 9.15 -3.69 16.09
C LEU A 151 10.06 -2.51 16.48
N ALA A 152 9.84 -1.86 17.63
CA ALA A 152 10.75 -0.84 18.13
C ALA A 152 12.11 -1.41 18.55
N ALA A 153 12.19 -2.72 18.84
CA ALA A 153 13.44 -3.42 19.12
C ALA A 153 14.34 -3.57 17.87
N THR A 154 13.74 -3.59 16.68
CA THR A 154 14.42 -3.69 15.38
C THR A 154 14.07 -2.50 14.49
N PRO A 155 14.45 -1.26 14.88
CA PRO A 155 14.05 -0.04 14.17
C PRO A 155 14.70 0.08 12.78
N TYR A 156 15.76 -0.68 12.52
CA TYR A 156 16.46 -0.72 11.25
C TYR A 156 15.75 -1.57 10.19
N LEU A 157 14.94 -2.54 10.61
CA LEU A 157 14.20 -3.38 9.68
C LEU A 157 12.84 -2.79 9.33
N PHE A 158 12.41 -3.05 8.10
CA PHE A 158 11.03 -2.87 7.69
C PHE A 158 10.15 -3.87 8.46
N ALA A 159 8.93 -3.48 8.79
CA ALA A 159 7.97 -4.35 9.48
C ALA A 159 7.64 -5.63 8.68
N GLU A 160 7.54 -5.49 7.35
CA GLU A 160 7.37 -6.62 6.45
C GLU A 160 8.45 -6.56 5.38
N ILE A 161 9.36 -7.54 5.38
CA ILE A 161 10.41 -7.68 4.37
C ILE A 161 9.94 -8.71 3.36
N ARG A 162 9.61 -8.26 2.15
CA ARG A 162 9.08 -9.10 1.07
C ARG A 162 9.79 -8.82 -0.24
N GLN A 163 11.06 -8.44 -0.17
CA GLN A 163 11.91 -8.26 -1.33
C GLN A 163 12.05 -9.61 -2.05
N PRO A 164 11.60 -9.73 -3.31
CA PRO A 164 11.70 -10.99 -4.04
C PRO A 164 13.15 -11.24 -4.49
N VAL A 165 13.53 -12.51 -4.51
CA VAL A 165 14.85 -12.99 -4.96
C VAL A 165 14.88 -13.26 -6.48
N LYS A 166 13.70 -13.27 -7.13
CA LYS A 166 13.52 -13.52 -8.57
C LYS A 166 12.95 -12.30 -9.26
N ASP A 167 13.09 -12.24 -10.58
CA ASP A 167 12.52 -11.20 -11.42
C ASP A 167 11.01 -11.05 -11.18
N TYR A 168 10.57 -9.81 -11.03
CA TYR A 168 9.20 -9.44 -10.76
C TYR A 168 8.89 -8.10 -11.42
N VAL A 169 7.65 -7.93 -11.89
CA VAL A 169 7.22 -6.67 -12.51
C VAL A 169 7.00 -5.60 -11.43
N MET A 170 6.20 -5.92 -10.41
CA MET A 170 5.92 -5.02 -9.30
C MET A 170 5.25 -5.78 -8.14
N ARG A 171 5.49 -5.34 -6.89
CA ARG A 171 4.67 -5.73 -5.74
C ARG A 171 3.97 -4.50 -5.15
N LEU A 172 2.73 -4.68 -4.70
CA LEU A 172 1.92 -3.61 -4.15
C LEU A 172 2.48 -3.16 -2.80
N ILE A 173 3.14 -2.00 -2.77
CA ILE A 173 3.53 -1.32 -1.53
C ILE A 173 2.39 -0.38 -1.13
N GLN A 174 1.76 -0.63 0.03
CA GLN A 174 0.86 0.36 0.64
C GLN A 174 1.59 1.09 1.77
N LYS A 175 1.46 2.43 1.77
CA LYS A 175 1.84 3.29 2.89
C LYS A 175 0.95 2.99 4.10
#